data_AF-A0A374AI36-F1
#
_entry.id   AF-A0A374AI36-F1
#
_cell.length_a   1.000
_cell.length_b   1.000
_cell.length_c   1.000
_cell.angle_alpha   90.00
_cell.angle_beta   90.00
_cell.angle_gamma   90.00
#
_symmetry.space_group_name_H-M   'P 1'
#
loop_
_entity.id
_entity.type
_entity.pdbx_description
1 polymer ?
#
loop_
_entity_poly.entity_id
_entity_poly.type
_entity_poly.pdbx_seq_one_letter_code
_entity_poly.pdbx_strand_id
1 'polypeptide(L)'
;MAELTVQVKQKVGNIQFNYEEIKETLAAQMDLYKDAQFSEDTKKDAKKEVAALRNMKKAIDEKRKEVKKQCLVPYEDFEAKCKELQGLIDQPINLISCQITAFEEKRIYKKRERIKEIFQEVFEGSEISLEKVYNHKWENSTYSIPKIQKEIQDMAVKIAMEMKTIESLRTDCTEDAKEIYLNSLDLTEAISYVNEYEETKQKVLEKEKEKRTAVPEPVPQTVSDAIVQQAANSAEVPFVQPNTKKVVYTVVATDSEIEQIETYLNSIGIFFDRREV
;
A
#
# COMPACT_ATOMS: atom_id res chain seq x y z
N MET A 1 22.15 -39.81 16.46
CA MET A 1 21.93 -39.17 17.77
C MET A 1 21.37 -40.23 18.69
N ALA A 2 22.00 -40.48 19.84
CA ALA A 2 21.43 -41.38 20.83
C ALA A 2 20.15 -40.74 21.40
N GLU A 3 19.11 -41.54 21.56
CA GLU A 3 17.85 -41.10 22.14
C GLU A 3 18.07 -40.76 23.62
N LEU A 4 17.77 -39.52 24.04
CA LEU A 4 17.95 -39.09 25.42
C LEU A 4 16.78 -39.60 26.26
N THR A 5 17.03 -40.54 27.17
CA THR A 5 16.01 -41.05 28.10
C THR A 5 16.10 -40.35 29.45
N VAL A 6 15.11 -39.52 29.77
CA VAL A 6 15.02 -38.85 31.09
C VAL A 6 14.35 -39.78 32.10
N GLN A 7 15.10 -40.27 33.09
CA GLN A 7 14.56 -41.09 34.18
C GLN A 7 14.32 -40.22 35.42
N VAL A 8 13.06 -40.15 35.88
CA VAL A 8 12.68 -39.40 37.08
C VAL A 8 12.28 -40.37 38.19
N LYS A 9 12.96 -40.28 39.35
CA LYS A 9 12.59 -41.01 40.58
C LYS A 9 11.96 -40.04 41.57
N GLN A 10 10.63 -39.91 41.52
CA GLN A 10 9.87 -39.07 42.44
C GLN A 10 9.32 -39.91 43.61
N LYS A 11 9.45 -39.42 44.85
CA LYS A 11 8.64 -39.90 45.98
C LYS A 11 7.44 -38.99 46.15
N VAL A 12 6.24 -39.57 46.16
CA VAL A 12 5.00 -38.84 46.47
C VAL A 12 5.06 -38.39 47.92
N GLY A 13 4.87 -37.09 48.17
CA GLY A 13 4.91 -36.53 49.53
C GLY A 13 3.67 -36.94 50.35
N ASN A 14 3.89 -37.40 51.59
CA ASN A 14 2.83 -37.59 52.58
C ASN A 14 2.92 -36.45 53.60
N ILE A 15 1.82 -35.72 53.81
CA ILE A 15 1.74 -34.62 54.77
C ILE A 15 0.87 -35.08 55.93
N GLN A 16 1.50 -35.25 57.10
CA GLN A 16 0.81 -35.51 58.37
C GLN A 16 0.87 -34.25 59.23
N PHE A 17 -0.25 -33.89 59.83
CA PHE A 17 -0.34 -32.85 60.85
C PHE A 17 -1.40 -33.26 61.89
N ASN A 18 -1.45 -32.57 63.02
CA ASN A 18 -2.35 -32.85 64.14
C ASN A 18 -3.80 -32.42 63.87
N TYR A 19 -4.37 -32.93 62.77
CA TYR A 19 -5.70 -32.58 62.29
C TYR A 19 -6.81 -32.87 63.31
N GLU A 20 -6.87 -34.10 63.85
CA GLU A 20 -7.94 -34.49 64.77
C GLU A 20 -7.89 -33.67 66.08
N GLU A 21 -6.69 -33.42 66.61
CA GLU A 21 -6.50 -32.59 67.81
C GLU A 21 -6.94 -31.13 67.58
N ILE A 22 -6.53 -30.52 66.45
CA ILE A 22 -6.94 -29.16 66.09
C ILE A 22 -8.46 -29.10 65.85
N LYS A 23 -9.04 -30.11 65.22
CA LYS A 23 -10.46 -30.19 64.91
C LYS A 23 -11.31 -30.31 66.18
N GLU A 24 -10.93 -31.16 67.12
CA GLU A 24 -11.60 -31.29 68.42
C GLU A 24 -11.54 -29.99 69.21
N THR A 25 -10.35 -29.36 69.26
CA THR A 25 -10.16 -28.09 69.97
C THR A 25 -10.98 -26.95 69.35
N LEU A 26 -11.01 -26.86 68.02
CA LEU A 26 -11.82 -25.87 67.31
C LEU A 26 -13.31 -26.14 67.50
N ALA A 27 -13.77 -27.39 67.43
CA ALA A 27 -15.18 -27.74 67.63
C ALA A 27 -15.65 -27.33 69.04
N ALA A 28 -14.87 -27.66 70.07
CA ALA A 28 -15.16 -27.28 71.45
C ALA A 28 -15.18 -25.76 71.64
N GLN A 29 -14.24 -25.03 71.03
CA GLN A 29 -14.23 -23.56 71.08
C GLN A 29 -15.39 -22.94 70.30
N MET A 30 -15.77 -23.51 69.15
CA MET A 30 -16.88 -22.99 68.32
C MET A 30 -18.25 -23.23 68.98
N ASP A 31 -18.41 -24.32 69.74
CA ASP A 31 -19.63 -24.62 70.47
C ASP A 31 -19.98 -23.55 71.51
N LEU A 32 -18.98 -22.91 72.12
CA LEU A 32 -19.17 -21.80 73.06
C LEU A 32 -19.85 -20.56 72.43
N TYR A 33 -19.83 -20.45 71.10
CA TYR A 33 -20.42 -19.33 70.37
C TYR A 33 -21.83 -19.61 69.82
N LYS A 34 -22.34 -20.85 69.91
CA LYS A 34 -23.64 -21.23 69.33
C LYS A 34 -24.84 -20.53 70.00
N ASP A 35 -24.76 -20.30 71.31
CA ASP A 35 -25.84 -19.70 72.12
C ASP A 35 -25.46 -18.31 72.67
N ALA A 36 -24.33 -17.73 72.23
CA ALA A 36 -23.81 -16.48 72.75
C ALA A 36 -24.63 -15.26 72.26
N GLN A 37 -25.27 -14.54 73.18
CA GLN A 37 -25.91 -13.24 72.91
C GLN A 37 -25.01 -12.08 73.32
N PHE A 38 -24.63 -11.23 72.37
CA PHE A 38 -23.81 -10.04 72.62
C PHE A 38 -24.70 -8.79 72.77
N SER A 39 -24.42 -7.99 73.78
CA SER A 39 -25.11 -6.73 74.12
C SER A 39 -24.20 -5.51 73.89
N GLU A 40 -24.74 -4.30 74.06
CA GLU A 40 -23.98 -3.06 73.81
C GLU A 40 -22.77 -2.92 74.74
N ASP A 41 -22.87 -3.42 75.97
CA ASP A 41 -21.81 -3.39 77.00
C ASP A 41 -20.69 -4.41 76.72
N THR A 42 -20.97 -5.50 76.00
CA THR A 42 -20.02 -6.59 75.69
C THR A 42 -19.38 -6.47 74.29
N LYS A 43 -19.75 -5.42 73.53
CA LYS A 43 -19.27 -5.14 72.16
C LYS A 43 -17.75 -5.08 72.03
N LYS A 44 -17.04 -4.60 73.07
CA LYS A 44 -15.58 -4.51 73.06
C LYS A 44 -14.92 -5.90 73.10
N ASP A 45 -15.48 -6.81 73.90
CA ASP A 45 -14.95 -8.16 74.06
C ASP A 45 -15.35 -9.05 72.87
N ALA A 46 -16.57 -8.90 72.35
CA ALA A 46 -16.99 -9.52 71.08
C ALA A 46 -16.03 -9.20 69.92
N LYS A 47 -15.56 -7.94 69.82
CA LYS A 47 -14.57 -7.54 68.80
C LYS A 47 -13.20 -8.21 69.00
N LYS A 48 -12.78 -8.43 70.24
CA LYS A 48 -11.52 -9.15 70.53
C LYS A 48 -11.63 -10.62 70.15
N GLU A 49 -12.75 -11.27 70.46
CA GLU A 49 -12.98 -12.68 70.10
C GLU A 49 -13.01 -12.87 68.58
N VAL A 50 -13.71 -11.98 67.85
CA VAL A 50 -13.69 -11.99 66.37
C VAL A 50 -12.27 -11.81 65.81
N ALA A 51 -11.45 -10.97 66.43
CA ALA A 51 -10.05 -10.80 66.04
C ALA A 51 -9.24 -12.08 66.31
N ALA A 52 -9.44 -12.73 67.45
CA ALA A 52 -8.80 -14.01 67.78
C ALA A 52 -9.16 -15.11 66.77
N LEU A 53 -10.44 -15.26 66.44
CA LEU A 53 -10.92 -16.22 65.43
C LEU A 53 -10.33 -15.95 64.03
N ARG A 54 -10.26 -14.67 63.63
CA ARG A 54 -9.61 -14.28 62.36
C ARG A 54 -8.12 -14.62 62.36
N ASN A 55 -7.42 -14.43 63.48
CA ASN A 55 -6.00 -14.78 63.61
C ASN A 55 -5.78 -16.30 63.57
N MET A 56 -6.64 -17.10 64.20
CA MET A 56 -6.59 -18.57 64.11
C MET A 56 -6.81 -19.05 62.67
N LYS A 57 -7.82 -18.51 61.97
CA LYS A 57 -8.04 -18.80 60.54
C LYS A 57 -6.82 -18.44 59.70
N LYS A 58 -6.20 -17.29 59.99
CA LYS A 58 -4.99 -16.81 59.29
C LYS A 58 -3.80 -17.75 59.52
N ALA A 59 -3.58 -18.23 60.75
CA ALA A 59 -2.48 -19.13 61.06
C ALA A 59 -2.56 -20.47 60.30
N ILE A 60 -3.75 -21.05 60.17
CA ILE A 60 -3.99 -22.28 59.37
C ILE A 60 -3.67 -22.01 57.89
N ASP A 61 -4.13 -20.87 57.37
CA ASP A 61 -3.88 -20.47 55.98
C ASP A 61 -2.38 -20.23 55.70
N GLU A 62 -1.66 -19.62 56.64
CA GLU A 62 -0.22 -19.40 56.57
C GLU A 62 0.57 -20.71 56.57
N LYS A 63 0.25 -21.65 57.47
CA LYS A 63 0.90 -22.97 57.46
C LYS A 63 0.59 -23.79 56.21
N ARG A 64 -0.63 -23.72 55.67
CA ARG A 64 -0.94 -24.32 54.37
C ARG A 64 -0.05 -23.75 53.26
N LYS A 65 0.12 -22.42 53.21
CA LYS A 65 0.96 -21.75 52.21
C LYS A 65 2.44 -22.11 52.36
N GLU A 66 2.94 -22.17 53.58
CA GLU A 66 4.33 -22.55 53.88
C GLU A 66 4.63 -23.99 53.43
N VAL A 67 3.78 -24.96 53.80
CA VAL A 67 3.93 -26.36 53.38
C VAL A 67 3.83 -26.50 51.87
N LYS A 68 2.87 -25.82 51.21
CA LYS A 68 2.77 -25.80 49.74
C LYS A 68 4.07 -25.31 49.10
N LYS A 69 4.65 -24.22 49.63
CA LYS A 69 5.91 -23.68 49.13
C LYS A 69 7.03 -24.72 49.24
N GLN A 70 7.19 -25.35 50.41
CA GLN A 70 8.20 -26.39 50.62
C GLN A 70 8.01 -27.61 49.73
N CYS A 71 6.77 -28.05 49.50
CA CYS A 71 6.48 -29.16 48.60
C CYS A 71 6.75 -28.84 47.12
N LEU A 72 6.66 -27.57 46.73
CA LEU A 72 6.95 -27.12 45.36
C LEU A 72 8.43 -26.90 45.10
N VAL A 73 9.26 -26.62 46.11
CA VAL A 73 10.72 -26.41 45.93
C VAL A 73 11.39 -27.54 45.13
N PRO A 74 11.20 -28.85 45.44
CA PRO A 74 11.81 -29.93 44.65
C PRO A 74 11.32 -29.98 43.20
N TYR A 75 10.08 -29.54 42.96
CA TYR A 75 9.52 -29.46 41.61
C TYR A 75 10.10 -28.26 40.85
N GLU A 76 10.16 -27.08 41.48
CA GLU A 76 10.73 -25.86 40.90
C GLU A 76 12.22 -26.07 40.55
N ASP A 77 12.97 -26.74 41.41
CA ASP A 77 14.38 -27.12 41.15
C ASP A 77 14.51 -28.09 39.97
N PHE A 78 13.61 -29.08 39.87
CA PHE A 78 13.56 -30.00 38.74
C PHE A 78 13.20 -29.29 37.44
N GLU A 79 12.17 -28.43 37.47
CA GLU A 79 11.74 -27.62 36.33
C GLU A 79 12.89 -26.71 35.85
N ALA A 80 13.61 -26.07 36.77
CA ALA A 80 14.77 -25.24 36.45
C ALA A 80 15.86 -26.04 35.74
N LYS A 81 16.18 -27.25 36.22
CA LYS A 81 17.16 -28.15 35.56
C LYS A 81 16.68 -28.62 34.20
N CYS A 82 15.39 -28.94 34.04
CA CYS A 82 14.82 -29.26 32.73
C CYS A 82 14.96 -28.09 31.76
N LYS A 83 14.68 -26.85 32.19
CA LYS A 83 14.85 -25.65 31.36
C LYS A 83 16.31 -25.40 31.00
N GLU A 84 17.24 -25.63 31.93
CA GLU A 84 18.68 -25.55 31.65
C GLU A 84 19.10 -26.55 30.57
N LEU A 85 18.68 -27.82 30.70
CA LEU A 85 18.95 -28.87 29.70
C LEU A 85 18.32 -28.55 28.34
N GLN A 86 17.08 -28.01 28.31
CA GLN A 86 16.44 -27.53 27.09
C GLN A 86 17.27 -26.39 26.46
N GLY A 87 17.72 -25.43 27.26
CA GLY A 87 18.57 -24.33 26.79
C GLY A 87 19.87 -24.81 26.15
N LEU A 88 20.52 -25.85 26.69
CA LEU A 88 21.72 -26.45 26.09
C LEU A 88 21.44 -27.08 24.71
N ILE A 89 20.22 -27.61 24.49
CA ILE A 89 19.79 -28.19 23.21
C ILE A 89 19.37 -27.09 22.24
N ASP A 90 18.70 -26.04 22.72
CA ASP A 90 18.24 -24.93 21.90
C ASP A 90 19.40 -24.14 21.28
N GLN A 91 20.54 -24.03 21.97
CA GLN A 91 21.74 -23.34 21.47
C GLN A 91 22.22 -23.87 20.10
N PRO A 92 22.56 -25.17 19.94
CA PRO A 92 22.94 -25.71 18.64
C PRO A 92 21.79 -25.72 17.63
N ILE A 93 20.53 -25.91 18.05
CA ILE A 93 19.36 -25.82 17.15
C ILE A 93 19.30 -24.43 16.49
N ASN A 94 19.39 -23.37 17.30
CA ASN A 94 19.34 -22.00 16.81
C ASN A 94 20.53 -21.68 15.93
N LEU A 95 21.74 -22.10 16.32
CA LEU A 95 22.95 -21.92 15.51
C LEU A 95 22.81 -22.58 14.13
N ILE A 96 22.36 -23.83 14.08
CA ILE A 96 22.15 -24.57 12.82
C ILE A 96 21.03 -23.93 11.99
N SER A 97 19.92 -23.56 12.63
CA SER A 97 18.79 -22.91 11.94
C SER A 97 19.21 -21.58 11.31
N CYS A 98 19.90 -20.71 12.05
CA CYS A 98 20.44 -19.46 11.52
C CYS A 98 21.42 -19.69 10.38
N GLN A 99 22.29 -20.70 10.48
CA GLN A 99 23.19 -21.05 9.38
C GLN A 99 22.44 -21.48 8.12
N ILE A 100 21.42 -22.34 8.25
CA ILE A 100 20.58 -22.77 7.13
C ILE A 100 19.91 -21.56 6.47
N THR A 101 19.28 -20.68 7.24
CA THR A 101 18.67 -19.45 6.72
C THR A 101 19.69 -18.57 5.99
N ALA A 102 20.86 -18.34 6.58
CA ALA A 102 21.92 -17.56 5.94
C ALA A 102 22.43 -18.19 4.63
N PHE A 103 22.52 -19.53 4.56
CA PHE A 103 22.85 -20.22 3.32
C PHE A 103 21.77 -20.07 2.25
N GLU A 104 20.48 -20.14 2.63
CA GLU A 104 19.36 -19.93 1.72
C GLU A 104 19.29 -18.49 1.20
N GLU A 105 19.44 -17.49 2.08
CA GLU A 105 19.50 -16.08 1.70
C GLU A 105 20.66 -15.81 0.74
N LYS A 106 21.86 -16.34 1.03
CA LYS A 106 23.02 -16.22 0.15
C LYS A 106 22.79 -16.90 -1.20
N ARG A 107 22.10 -18.05 -1.21
CA ARG A 107 21.70 -18.74 -2.45
C ARG A 107 20.74 -17.87 -3.27
N ILE A 108 19.70 -17.33 -2.65
CA ILE A 108 18.70 -16.47 -3.29
C ILE A 108 19.37 -15.19 -3.81
N TYR A 109 20.24 -14.55 -3.02
CA TYR A 109 20.99 -13.37 -3.42
C TYR A 109 21.81 -13.63 -4.69
N LYS A 110 22.66 -14.68 -4.69
CA LYS A 110 23.45 -15.03 -5.88
C LYS A 110 22.58 -15.32 -7.10
N LYS A 111 21.41 -15.92 -6.87
CA LYS A 111 20.47 -16.21 -7.94
C LYS A 111 19.83 -14.93 -8.50
N ARG A 112 19.46 -13.99 -7.64
CA ARG A 112 18.96 -12.65 -8.03
C ARG A 112 20.01 -11.90 -8.85
N GLU A 113 21.27 -11.92 -8.43
CA GLU A 113 22.36 -11.32 -9.21
C GLU A 113 22.46 -11.96 -10.59
N ARG A 114 22.42 -13.29 -10.68
CA ARG A 114 22.44 -13.97 -11.99
C ARG A 114 21.23 -13.63 -12.85
N ILE A 115 20.05 -13.47 -12.25
CA ILE A 115 18.84 -13.04 -12.97
C ILE A 115 18.99 -11.61 -13.49
N LYS A 116 19.57 -10.69 -12.70
CA LYS A 116 19.86 -9.32 -13.14
C LYS A 116 20.82 -9.30 -14.31
N GLU A 117 21.89 -10.09 -14.26
CA GLU A 117 22.85 -10.20 -15.37
C GLU A 117 22.15 -10.68 -16.65
N ILE A 118 21.38 -11.78 -16.57
CA ILE A 118 20.63 -12.32 -17.72
C ILE A 118 19.63 -11.28 -18.26
N PHE A 119 18.95 -10.56 -17.37
CA PHE A 119 18.04 -9.50 -17.77
C PHE A 119 18.76 -8.37 -18.51
N GLN A 120 19.89 -7.89 -17.99
CA GLN A 120 20.69 -6.85 -18.62
C GLN A 120 21.21 -7.28 -20.01
N GLU A 121 21.62 -8.54 -20.16
CA GLU A 121 22.05 -9.11 -21.44
C GLU A 121 20.89 -9.17 -22.46
N VAL A 122 19.67 -9.52 -22.02
CA VAL A 122 18.52 -9.71 -22.91
C VAL A 122 17.82 -8.40 -23.27
N PHE A 123 17.71 -7.48 -22.31
CA PHE A 123 17.03 -6.18 -22.45
C PHE A 123 18.02 -5.03 -22.63
N GLU A 124 19.23 -5.29 -23.12
CA GLU A 124 20.23 -4.26 -23.38
C GLU A 124 19.66 -3.15 -24.28
N GLY A 125 19.74 -1.90 -23.82
CA GLY A 125 19.22 -0.73 -24.54
C GLY A 125 17.69 -0.56 -24.49
N SER A 126 16.98 -1.37 -23.71
CA SER A 126 15.54 -1.21 -23.46
C SER A 126 15.27 -0.39 -22.20
N GLU A 127 14.13 0.32 -22.16
CA GLU A 127 13.65 1.07 -20.99
C GLU A 127 12.90 0.19 -19.97
N ILE A 128 12.79 -1.12 -20.23
CA ILE A 128 12.09 -2.06 -19.37
C ILE A 128 12.86 -2.23 -18.05
N SER A 129 12.15 -2.16 -16.93
CA SER A 129 12.70 -2.46 -15.61
C SER A 129 12.56 -3.96 -15.29
N LEU A 130 13.56 -4.53 -14.61
CA LEU A 130 13.52 -5.92 -14.15
C LEU A 130 12.26 -6.20 -13.33
N GLU A 131 11.81 -5.26 -12.50
CA GLU A 131 10.64 -5.42 -11.63
C GLU A 131 9.36 -5.79 -12.41
N LYS A 132 9.22 -5.32 -13.65
CA LYS A 132 8.04 -5.56 -14.49
C LYS A 132 7.99 -6.99 -15.04
N VAL A 133 9.15 -7.62 -15.22
CA VAL A 133 9.27 -8.97 -15.78
C VAL A 133 9.69 -10.01 -14.73
N TYR A 134 9.98 -9.58 -13.50
CA TYR A 134 10.51 -10.46 -12.47
C TYR A 134 9.45 -11.43 -11.94
N ASN A 135 9.84 -12.69 -11.76
CA ASN A 135 8.98 -13.71 -11.18
C ASN A 135 9.61 -14.31 -9.92
N HIS A 136 8.97 -14.15 -8.76
CA HIS A 136 9.46 -14.70 -7.49
C HIS A 136 9.65 -16.22 -7.49
N LYS A 137 8.95 -16.97 -8.36
CA LYS A 137 9.15 -18.42 -8.50
C LYS A 137 10.57 -18.77 -8.97
N TRP A 138 11.28 -17.84 -9.61
CA TRP A 138 12.66 -18.00 -10.02
C TRP A 138 13.62 -18.13 -8.84
N GLU A 139 13.26 -17.69 -7.64
CA GLU A 139 14.12 -17.76 -6.44
C GLU A 139 14.18 -19.18 -5.84
N ASN A 140 13.22 -20.04 -6.19
CA ASN A 140 13.15 -21.42 -5.73
C ASN A 140 14.39 -22.21 -6.17
N SER A 141 14.98 -23.01 -5.29
CA SER A 141 16.17 -23.81 -5.60
C SER A 141 16.00 -24.73 -6.81
N THR A 142 14.78 -25.21 -7.05
CA THR A 142 14.43 -26.14 -8.13
C THR A 142 14.26 -25.45 -9.50
N TYR A 143 14.08 -24.13 -9.55
CA TYR A 143 13.96 -23.40 -10.82
C TYR A 143 15.35 -23.21 -11.45
N SER A 144 15.63 -23.81 -12.59
CA SER A 144 16.97 -23.75 -13.17
C SER A 144 17.26 -22.40 -13.86
N ILE A 145 18.51 -21.95 -13.81
CA ILE A 145 18.96 -20.73 -14.51
C ILE A 145 18.65 -20.75 -16.02
N PRO A 146 18.88 -21.86 -16.76
CA PRO A 146 18.54 -21.91 -18.18
C PRO A 146 17.05 -21.72 -18.46
N LYS A 147 16.18 -22.23 -17.58
CA LYS A 147 14.73 -22.03 -17.72
C LYS A 147 14.37 -20.56 -17.52
N ILE A 148 14.95 -19.91 -16.51
CA ILE A 148 14.75 -18.48 -16.26
C ILE A 148 15.23 -17.66 -17.46
N GLN A 149 16.41 -17.96 -17.99
CA GLN A 149 16.95 -17.30 -19.17
C GLN A 149 16.00 -17.41 -20.37
N LYS A 150 15.47 -18.60 -20.63
CA LYS A 150 14.49 -18.80 -21.69
C LYS A 150 13.22 -17.99 -21.46
N GLU A 151 12.67 -17.99 -20.26
CA GLU A 151 11.47 -17.20 -19.94
C GLU A 151 11.70 -15.69 -20.15
N ILE A 152 12.87 -15.17 -19.76
CA ILE A 152 13.25 -13.76 -19.99
C ILE A 152 13.36 -13.46 -21.49
N GLN A 153 13.99 -14.36 -22.27
CA GLN A 153 14.10 -14.24 -23.72
C GLN A 153 12.73 -14.27 -24.41
N ASP A 154 11.86 -15.20 -24.03
CA ASP A 154 10.50 -15.32 -24.56
C ASP A 154 9.69 -14.04 -24.28
N MET A 155 9.86 -13.43 -23.09
CA MET A 155 9.27 -12.14 -22.76
C MET A 155 9.83 -11.00 -23.62
N ALA A 156 11.14 -10.92 -23.85
CA ALA A 156 11.73 -9.91 -24.71
C ALA A 156 11.22 -10.00 -26.15
N VAL A 157 11.10 -11.22 -26.69
CA VAL A 157 10.53 -11.46 -28.02
C VAL A 157 9.08 -11.01 -28.07
N LYS A 158 8.27 -11.36 -27.06
CA LYS A 158 6.87 -10.93 -26.96
C LYS A 158 6.77 -9.40 -26.97
N ILE A 159 7.55 -8.74 -26.11
CA ILE A 159 7.50 -7.28 -25.98
C ILE A 159 7.91 -6.58 -27.28
N ALA A 160 8.98 -7.06 -27.94
CA ALA A 160 9.38 -6.53 -29.24
C ALA A 160 8.28 -6.69 -30.31
N MET A 161 7.55 -7.81 -30.31
CA MET A 161 6.41 -8.03 -31.22
C MET A 161 5.23 -7.09 -30.93
N GLU A 162 4.91 -6.88 -29.67
CA GLU A 162 3.81 -5.99 -29.24
C GLU A 162 4.14 -4.52 -29.55
N MET A 163 5.37 -4.08 -29.28
CA MET A 163 5.86 -2.74 -29.66
C MET A 163 5.78 -2.51 -31.17
N LYS A 164 6.23 -3.50 -31.96
CA LYS A 164 6.11 -3.44 -33.42
C LYS A 164 4.65 -3.39 -33.89
N THR A 165 3.74 -4.02 -33.14
CA THR A 165 2.30 -3.96 -33.44
C THR A 165 1.76 -2.55 -33.23
N ILE A 166 2.12 -1.89 -32.12
CA ILE A 166 1.77 -0.48 -31.87
C ILE A 166 2.31 0.42 -32.97
N GLU A 167 3.57 0.26 -33.37
CA GLU A 167 4.17 1.02 -34.48
C GLU A 167 3.47 0.79 -35.82
N SER A 168 2.95 -0.41 -36.06
CA SER A 168 2.29 -0.76 -37.32
C SER A 168 0.92 -0.08 -37.51
N LEU A 169 0.33 0.46 -36.43
CA LEU A 169 -0.94 1.20 -36.50
C LEU A 169 -0.78 2.55 -37.21
N ARG A 170 0.44 3.09 -37.29
CA ARG A 170 0.77 4.34 -38.02
C ARG A 170 -0.10 5.53 -37.62
N THR A 171 -0.23 5.76 -36.32
CA THR A 171 -1.05 6.83 -35.74
C THR A 171 -0.19 7.96 -35.17
N ASP A 172 -0.74 9.16 -35.06
CA ASP A 172 0.01 10.31 -34.52
C ASP A 172 0.33 10.15 -33.02
N CYS A 173 -0.41 9.29 -32.31
CA CYS A 173 -0.24 9.00 -30.88
C CYS A 173 0.62 7.74 -30.61
N THR A 174 1.45 7.33 -31.58
CA THR A 174 2.27 6.09 -31.48
C THR A 174 3.22 6.12 -30.29
N GLU A 175 3.89 7.25 -30.03
CA GLU A 175 4.86 7.35 -28.93
C GLU A 175 4.16 7.34 -27.55
N ASP A 176 3.05 8.04 -27.38
CA ASP A 176 2.23 7.97 -26.17
C ASP A 176 1.72 6.54 -25.91
N ALA A 177 1.29 5.84 -26.97
CA ALA A 177 0.82 4.46 -26.86
C ALA A 177 1.95 3.48 -26.46
N LYS A 178 3.18 3.72 -26.94
CA LYS A 178 4.37 2.97 -26.51
C LYS A 178 4.68 3.22 -25.04
N GLU A 179 4.60 4.46 -24.57
CA GLU A 179 4.82 4.79 -23.16
C GLU A 179 3.79 4.10 -22.24
N ILE A 180 2.51 4.16 -22.61
CA ILE A 180 1.43 3.44 -21.90
C ILE A 180 1.74 1.94 -21.84
N TYR A 181 2.11 1.36 -22.98
CA TYR A 181 2.49 -0.06 -23.04
C TYR A 181 3.72 -0.38 -22.17
N LEU A 182 4.79 0.41 -22.20
CA LEU A 182 6.00 0.13 -21.39
C LEU A 182 5.69 0.24 -19.89
N ASN A 183 4.72 1.07 -19.51
CA ASN A 183 4.27 1.20 -18.13
C ASN A 183 3.42 0.01 -17.66
N SER A 184 2.52 -0.53 -18.48
CA SER A 184 1.62 -1.62 -18.07
C SER A 184 2.02 -3.01 -18.54
N LEU A 185 2.84 -3.10 -19.59
CA LEU A 185 3.09 -4.29 -20.41
C LEU A 185 1.80 -4.96 -20.92
N ASP A 186 0.76 -4.15 -21.15
CA ASP A 186 -0.53 -4.58 -21.72
C ASP A 186 -0.77 -3.94 -23.08
N LEU A 187 -0.70 -4.75 -24.14
CA LEU A 187 -0.97 -4.32 -25.51
C LEU A 187 -2.42 -3.82 -25.67
N THR A 188 -3.38 -4.38 -24.93
CA THR A 188 -4.80 -4.04 -25.05
C THR A 188 -5.05 -2.62 -24.59
N GLU A 189 -4.40 -2.21 -23.50
CA GLU A 189 -4.49 -0.86 -22.96
C GLU A 189 -3.95 0.17 -23.95
N ALA A 190 -2.78 -0.11 -24.54
CA ALA A 190 -2.19 0.75 -25.55
C ALA A 190 -3.06 0.86 -26.83
N ILE A 191 -3.61 -0.26 -27.32
CA ILE A 191 -4.51 -0.24 -28.49
C ILE A 191 -5.81 0.52 -28.17
N SER A 192 -6.35 0.37 -26.96
CA SER A 192 -7.56 1.09 -26.55
C SER A 192 -7.33 2.60 -26.56
N TYR A 193 -6.19 3.06 -26.02
CA TYR A 193 -5.80 4.46 -26.10
C TYR A 193 -5.70 4.97 -27.54
N VAL A 194 -5.07 4.19 -28.44
CA VAL A 194 -4.98 4.55 -29.86
C VAL A 194 -6.37 4.71 -30.49
N ASN A 195 -7.28 3.77 -30.24
CA ASN A 195 -8.64 3.83 -30.78
C ASN A 195 -9.40 5.06 -30.28
N GLU A 196 -9.31 5.38 -28.98
CA GLU A 196 -9.95 6.56 -28.39
C GLU A 196 -9.41 7.87 -28.98
N TYR A 197 -8.09 7.94 -29.20
CA TYR A 197 -7.44 9.07 -29.84
C TYR A 197 -7.93 9.25 -31.28
N GLU A 198 -7.97 8.17 -32.07
CA GLU A 198 -8.45 8.22 -33.45
C GLU A 198 -9.92 8.62 -33.55
N GLU A 199 -10.79 8.07 -32.70
CA GLU A 199 -12.21 8.46 -32.64
C GLU A 199 -12.36 9.95 -32.32
N THR A 200 -11.59 10.45 -31.35
CA THR A 200 -11.63 11.86 -30.96
C THR A 200 -11.17 12.75 -32.11
N LYS A 201 -10.08 12.37 -32.79
CA LYS A 201 -9.56 13.08 -33.97
C LYS A 201 -10.59 13.10 -35.11
N GLN A 202 -11.27 11.98 -35.37
CA GLN A 202 -12.31 11.90 -36.40
C GLN A 202 -13.51 12.82 -36.07
N LYS A 203 -14.02 12.77 -34.83
CA LYS A 203 -15.13 13.61 -34.37
C LYS A 203 -14.81 15.11 -34.47
N VAL A 204 -13.56 15.51 -34.19
CA VAL A 204 -13.11 16.91 -34.35
C VAL A 204 -13.09 17.29 -35.84
N LEU A 205 -12.52 16.44 -36.69
CA LEU A 205 -12.42 16.71 -38.13
C LEU A 205 -13.79 16.79 -38.83
N GLU A 206 -14.74 15.94 -38.44
CA GLU A 206 -16.13 15.99 -38.95
C GLU A 206 -16.81 17.31 -38.58
N LYS A 207 -16.73 17.71 -37.31
CA LYS A 207 -17.27 19.00 -36.85
C LYS A 207 -16.64 20.19 -37.56
N GLU A 208 -15.35 20.14 -37.88
CA GLU A 208 -14.69 21.20 -38.66
C GLU A 208 -15.14 21.23 -40.12
N LYS A 209 -15.31 20.06 -40.75
CA LYS A 209 -15.82 19.95 -42.13
C LYS A 209 -17.25 20.50 -42.24
N GLU A 210 -18.12 20.13 -41.30
CA GLU A 210 -19.50 20.66 -41.22
C GLU A 210 -19.53 22.18 -41.06
N LYS A 211 -18.65 22.74 -40.21
CA LYS A 211 -18.52 24.20 -40.05
C LYS A 211 -18.04 24.90 -41.32
N ARG A 212 -17.20 24.24 -42.14
CA ARG A 212 -16.69 24.80 -43.41
C ARG A 212 -17.72 24.71 -44.54
N THR A 213 -18.55 23.67 -44.59
CA THR A 213 -19.63 23.54 -45.59
C THR A 213 -20.89 24.34 -45.23
N ALA A 214 -21.06 24.75 -43.97
CA ALA A 214 -22.15 25.61 -43.51
C ALA A 214 -21.91 27.13 -43.69
N VAL A 215 -20.82 27.55 -44.35
CA VAL A 215 -20.65 28.94 -44.83
C VAL A 215 -21.18 29.04 -46.26
N PRO A 216 -22.37 29.60 -46.51
CA PRO A 216 -22.90 29.74 -47.86
C PRO A 216 -22.18 30.84 -48.67
N GLU A 217 -22.16 30.62 -49.98
CA GLU A 217 -21.75 31.52 -51.07
C GLU A 217 -22.29 32.96 -50.97
N PRO A 218 -21.62 33.93 -51.64
CA PRO A 218 -21.91 35.36 -51.49
C PRO A 218 -23.32 35.71 -51.94
N VAL A 219 -24.06 36.40 -51.07
CA VAL A 219 -25.34 37.01 -51.39
C VAL A 219 -25.13 38.06 -52.51
N PRO A 220 -25.88 38.04 -53.62
CA PRO A 220 -25.70 38.98 -54.72
C PRO A 220 -26.02 40.42 -54.28
N GLN A 221 -25.14 41.35 -54.68
CA GLN A 221 -25.38 42.78 -54.59
C GLN A 221 -26.66 43.17 -55.34
N THR A 222 -27.64 43.76 -54.66
CA THR A 222 -28.56 44.72 -55.26
C THR A 222 -28.66 45.94 -54.34
N VAL A 223 -28.11 47.02 -54.88
CA VAL A 223 -28.13 48.42 -54.46
C VAL A 223 -29.43 48.89 -53.79
N SER A 224 -29.29 49.60 -52.68
CA SER A 224 -30.10 50.80 -52.42
C SER A 224 -29.17 51.95 -52.07
N ASP A 225 -28.83 52.70 -53.11
CA ASP A 225 -28.26 54.04 -53.06
C ASP A 225 -29.18 54.95 -52.24
N ALA A 226 -28.85 55.20 -50.97
CA ALA A 226 -29.46 56.30 -50.21
C ALA A 226 -28.65 56.82 -49.00
N ILE A 227 -27.54 56.17 -48.58
CA ILE A 227 -26.83 56.57 -47.34
C ILE A 227 -25.38 57.03 -47.60
N VAL A 228 -24.90 56.97 -48.84
CA VAL A 228 -23.49 57.29 -49.19
C VAL A 228 -23.18 58.79 -49.25
N GLN A 229 -24.13 59.70 -48.96
CA GLN A 229 -23.87 61.14 -49.10
C GLN A 229 -23.61 61.96 -47.84
N GLN A 230 -23.53 61.37 -46.64
CA GLN A 230 -23.26 62.18 -45.44
C GLN A 230 -22.45 61.44 -44.36
N ALA A 231 -21.19 61.14 -44.65
CA ALA A 231 -20.14 61.05 -43.63
C ALA A 231 -18.75 61.12 -44.28
N ALA A 232 -18.57 62.08 -45.19
CA ALA A 232 -17.27 62.70 -45.36
C ALA A 232 -17.01 63.49 -44.07
N ASN A 233 -16.23 62.91 -43.15
CA ASN A 233 -15.27 63.60 -42.29
C ASN A 233 -14.69 62.62 -41.25
N SER A 234 -13.53 62.07 -41.58
CA SER A 234 -12.29 62.14 -40.79
C SER A 234 -11.48 60.84 -40.82
N ALA A 235 -10.27 61.00 -41.34
CA ALA A 235 -9.06 60.21 -41.08
C ALA A 235 -8.99 58.77 -41.64
N GLU A 236 -8.38 58.71 -42.83
CA GLU A 236 -7.54 57.66 -43.41
C GLU A 236 -7.23 56.41 -42.56
N VAL A 237 -7.64 55.25 -43.09
CA VAL A 237 -6.94 53.97 -42.85
C VAL A 237 -5.99 53.76 -44.02
N PRO A 238 -4.67 53.56 -43.80
CA PRO A 238 -3.76 53.29 -44.90
C PRO A 238 -3.86 51.82 -45.28
N PHE A 239 -3.99 51.57 -46.59
CA PHE A 239 -3.75 50.28 -47.26
C PHE A 239 -4.96 49.32 -47.37
N VAL A 240 -5.60 49.34 -48.54
CA VAL A 240 -6.59 48.33 -48.95
C VAL A 240 -5.94 47.44 -50.03
N GLN A 241 -5.63 46.19 -49.70
CA GLN A 241 -5.27 45.16 -50.69
C GLN A 241 -6.54 44.50 -51.26
N PRO A 242 -6.52 44.01 -52.52
CA PRO A 242 -7.72 43.58 -53.25
C PRO A 242 -8.52 42.42 -52.63
N ASN A 243 -8.00 41.73 -51.59
CA ASN A 243 -8.67 40.61 -50.89
C ASN A 243 -8.94 40.87 -49.39
N THR A 244 -8.96 42.12 -48.93
CA THR A 244 -9.19 42.45 -47.50
C THR A 244 -10.68 42.42 -47.16
N LYS A 245 -11.07 41.72 -46.07
CA LYS A 245 -12.45 41.67 -45.56
C LYS A 245 -12.54 42.39 -44.22
N LYS A 246 -13.53 43.27 -44.04
CA LYS A 246 -13.85 43.88 -42.74
C LYS A 246 -14.85 42.99 -42.01
N VAL A 247 -14.50 42.54 -40.80
CA VAL A 247 -15.33 41.68 -39.95
C VAL A 247 -15.40 42.30 -38.55
N VAL A 248 -16.57 42.23 -37.91
CA VAL A 248 -16.78 42.70 -36.52
C VAL A 248 -16.78 41.48 -35.60
N TYR A 249 -15.91 41.47 -34.60
CA TYR A 249 -15.83 40.43 -33.58
C TYR A 249 -16.26 41.01 -32.22
N THR A 250 -17.00 40.22 -31.44
CA THR A 250 -17.24 40.49 -30.02
C THR A 250 -16.33 39.59 -29.21
N VAL A 251 -15.43 40.19 -28.43
CA VAL A 251 -14.49 39.47 -27.58
C VAL A 251 -14.87 39.70 -26.13
N VAL A 252 -14.99 38.62 -25.35
CA VAL A 252 -15.19 38.68 -23.90
C VAL A 252 -13.98 37.96 -23.27
N ALA A 253 -13.08 38.73 -22.70
CA ALA A 253 -11.82 38.24 -22.15
C ALA A 253 -11.34 39.19 -21.03
N THR A 254 -10.33 38.76 -20.28
CA THR A 254 -9.66 39.61 -19.28
C THR A 254 -8.78 40.66 -19.95
N ASP A 255 -8.45 41.75 -19.25
CA ASP A 255 -7.61 42.83 -19.80
C ASP A 255 -6.26 42.32 -20.32
N SER A 256 -5.65 41.36 -19.61
CA SER A 256 -4.38 40.75 -20.03
C SER A 256 -4.51 39.91 -21.31
N GLU A 257 -5.66 39.28 -21.54
CA GLU A 257 -5.92 38.48 -22.74
C GLU A 257 -6.23 39.39 -23.94
N ILE A 258 -6.90 40.53 -23.71
CA ILE A 258 -7.14 41.55 -24.74
C ILE A 258 -5.81 42.14 -25.23
N GLU A 259 -4.89 42.48 -24.33
CA GLU A 259 -3.55 42.97 -24.69
C GLU A 259 -2.76 41.95 -25.52
N GLN A 260 -2.87 40.66 -25.20
CA GLN A 260 -2.22 39.59 -25.99
C GLN A 260 -2.80 39.50 -27.40
N ILE A 261 -4.12 39.62 -27.55
CA ILE A 261 -4.80 39.62 -28.85
C ILE A 261 -4.36 40.84 -29.67
N GLU A 262 -4.35 42.03 -29.08
CA GLU A 262 -3.91 43.26 -29.75
C GLU A 262 -2.44 43.18 -30.19
N THR A 263 -1.58 42.66 -29.32
CA THR A 263 -0.15 42.42 -29.62
C THR A 263 0.00 41.46 -30.80
N TYR A 264 -0.77 40.38 -30.81
CA TYR A 264 -0.73 39.41 -31.91
C TYR A 264 -1.22 40.02 -33.22
N LEU A 265 -2.35 40.74 -33.23
CA LEU A 265 -2.89 41.41 -34.43
C LEU A 265 -1.90 42.42 -35.03
N ASN A 266 -1.22 43.19 -34.18
CA ASN A 266 -0.16 44.11 -34.61
C ASN A 266 1.05 43.35 -35.19
N SER A 267 1.43 42.21 -34.62
CA SER A 267 2.57 41.40 -35.09
C SER A 267 2.37 40.85 -36.51
N ILE A 268 1.11 40.60 -36.90
CA ILE A 268 0.74 40.11 -38.23
C ILE A 268 0.29 41.25 -39.17
N GLY A 269 0.41 42.50 -38.73
CA GLY A 269 0.11 43.68 -39.55
C GLY A 269 -1.37 43.90 -39.85
N ILE A 270 -2.27 43.39 -39.00
CA ILE A 270 -3.72 43.58 -39.15
C ILE A 270 -4.15 44.85 -38.42
N PHE A 271 -4.86 45.71 -39.14
CA PHE A 271 -5.49 46.89 -38.57
C PHE A 271 -6.76 46.52 -37.79
N PHE A 272 -6.86 46.98 -36.54
CA PHE A 272 -8.06 46.83 -35.71
C PHE A 272 -8.44 48.16 -35.03
N ASP A 273 -9.71 48.29 -34.67
CA ASP A 273 -10.27 49.44 -33.97
C ASP A 273 -11.03 48.93 -32.74
N ARG A 274 -10.62 49.34 -31.53
CA ARG A 274 -11.26 48.96 -30.28
C ARG A 274 -12.41 49.92 -29.98
N ARG A 275 -13.63 49.39 -29.88
CA ARG A 275 -14.77 50.10 -29.30
C ARG A 275 -15.21 49.40 -28.03
N GLU A 276 -15.21 50.14 -26.93
CA GLU A 276 -15.82 49.66 -25.69
C GLU A 276 -17.34 49.72 -25.82
N VAL A 277 -18.01 48.64 -25.42
CA VAL A 277 -19.49 48.47 -25.44
C VAL A 277 -20.03 48.69 -24.03
#